data_AF-A0AAP2W8L5-F1
#
_entry.id   AF-A0AAP2W8L5-F1
#
_cell.length_a   1.000
_cell.length_b   1.000
_cell.length_c   1.000
_cell.angle_alpha   90.00
_cell.angle_beta   90.00
_cell.angle_gamma   90.00
#
_symmetry.space_group_name_H-M   'P 1'
#
loop_
_entity.id
_entity.type
_entity.pdbx_description
1 polymer ?
#
loop_
_entity_poly.entity_id
_entity_poly.type
_entity_poly.pdbx_seq_one_letter_code
_entity_poly.pdbx_strand_id
1 'polypeptide(L)'
;MNWMNKLERKFGKYAIHNLMFYIMILYGVGFVIMNVNPMFYVQYLSLDAAKILHGQVWRIVTFLIYPPATDILYFIIAMWLYYSLGTTLEKVWGSFRFNLYFITGILGHILAAVLIYVIFGQVFLLGTSYLNWSLFFAFAATFPDMQFLLFFIIPVKAKWLGILNGVYFVYELIVGNWATRIAIILSVLNFLVFFLASRNLNRVNPKEIKRKAVYQQQVKAAKSDAKHPRHKCAVCGRTELDDENLEFRFCSKCEGTYEYCQDHLYTHKHVTAHGHDETDA
;
A
#
# COMPACT_ATOMS: atom_id res chain seq x y z
N MET A 1 -9.92 12.22 -5.88
CA MET A 1 -8.93 11.46 -5.08
C MET A 1 -9.69 10.52 -4.15
N ASN A 2 -9.39 9.22 -4.20
CA ASN A 2 -9.97 8.23 -3.28
C ASN A 2 -9.79 8.68 -1.81
N TRP A 3 -10.84 8.56 -1.00
CA TRP A 3 -10.81 8.85 0.45
C TRP A 3 -9.69 8.07 1.16
N MET A 4 -9.46 6.81 0.77
CA MET A 4 -8.32 6.01 1.24
C MET A 4 -6.97 6.69 1.02
N ASN A 5 -6.74 7.33 -0.13
CA ASN A 5 -5.46 8.01 -0.39
C ASN A 5 -5.28 9.26 0.48
N LYS A 6 -6.38 9.94 0.86
CA LYS A 6 -6.33 11.05 1.81
C LYS A 6 -5.98 10.55 3.21
N LEU A 7 -6.60 9.45 3.64
CA LEU A 7 -6.30 8.82 4.93
C LEU A 7 -4.87 8.29 4.98
N GLU A 8 -4.40 7.63 3.92
CA GLU A 8 -3.03 7.12 3.80
C GLU A 8 -2.00 8.25 3.92
N ARG A 9 -2.26 9.41 3.27
CA ARG A 9 -1.39 10.58 3.40
C ARG A 9 -1.33 11.15 4.82
N LYS A 10 -2.42 11.06 5.59
CA LYS A 10 -2.51 11.64 6.95
C LYS A 10 -2.02 10.67 8.02
N PHE A 11 -2.38 9.39 7.91
CA PHE A 11 -2.20 8.37 8.94
C PHE A 11 -1.28 7.22 8.54
N GLY A 12 -0.72 7.21 7.32
CA GLY A 12 0.15 6.13 6.84
C GLY A 12 1.37 5.87 7.73
N LYS A 13 1.83 6.87 8.49
CA LYS A 13 2.95 6.76 9.44
C LYS A 13 2.66 5.82 10.62
N TYR A 14 1.39 5.63 10.97
CA TYR A 14 0.95 4.81 12.10
C TYR A 14 0.57 3.38 11.68
N ALA A 15 0.78 3.01 10.42
CA ALA A 15 0.51 1.66 9.95
C ALA A 15 1.45 0.66 10.64
N ILE A 16 0.87 -0.38 11.25
CA ILE A 16 1.64 -1.45 11.86
C ILE A 16 2.11 -2.38 10.73
N HIS A 17 3.42 -2.56 10.62
CA HIS A 17 3.98 -3.48 9.65
C HIS A 17 3.91 -4.91 10.18
N ASN A 18 3.62 -5.87 9.32
CA ASN A 18 3.41 -7.28 9.68
C ASN A 18 2.28 -7.45 10.70
N LEU A 19 1.13 -6.82 10.45
CA LEU A 19 -0.01 -6.87 11.37
C LEU A 19 -0.43 -8.31 11.69
N MET A 20 -0.39 -9.21 10.70
CA MET A 20 -0.71 -10.62 10.90
C MET A 20 0.18 -11.30 11.93
N PHE A 21 1.45 -10.93 12.05
CA PHE A 21 2.34 -11.53 13.05
C PHE A 21 1.83 -11.30 14.48
N TYR A 22 1.36 -10.09 14.78
CA TYR A 22 0.78 -9.76 16.08
C TYR A 22 -0.53 -10.52 16.32
N ILE A 23 -1.37 -10.64 15.30
CA ILE A 23 -2.61 -11.44 15.38
C ILE A 23 -2.29 -12.91 15.63
N MET A 24 -1.25 -13.45 14.99
CA MET A 24 -0.80 -14.82 15.21
C MET A 24 -0.34 -15.07 16.65
N ILE A 25 0.38 -14.11 17.25
CA ILE A 25 0.75 -14.19 18.68
C ILE A 25 -0.51 -14.24 19.54
N LEU A 26 -1.50 -13.39 19.27
CA LEU A 26 -2.77 -13.39 20.01
C LEU A 26 -3.50 -14.74 19.88
N TYR A 27 -3.56 -15.32 18.67
CA TYR A 27 -4.13 -16.66 18.46
C TYR A 27 -3.36 -17.73 19.24
N GLY A 28 -2.03 -17.65 19.31
CA GLY A 28 -1.20 -18.54 20.12
C GLY A 28 -1.54 -18.48 21.61
N VAL A 29 -1.67 -17.27 22.16
CA VAL A 29 -2.10 -17.08 23.56
C VAL A 29 -3.50 -17.65 23.78
N GLY A 30 -4.43 -17.40 22.85
CA GLY A 30 -5.80 -17.91 22.97
C GLY A 30 -5.92 -19.40 22.87
N PHE A 31 -5.10 -20.03 22.03
CA PHE A 31 -5.01 -21.48 21.96
C PHE A 31 -4.63 -22.09 23.32
N VAL A 32 -3.62 -21.53 23.98
CA VAL A 32 -3.23 -21.98 25.34
C VAL A 32 -4.36 -21.79 26.34
N ILE A 33 -5.01 -20.62 26.33
CA ILE A 33 -6.14 -20.33 27.23
C ILE A 33 -7.28 -21.32 26.99
N MET A 34 -7.64 -21.60 25.74
CA MET A 34 -8.72 -22.52 25.41
C MET A 34 -8.41 -23.97 25.80
N ASN A 35 -7.14 -24.39 25.76
CA ASN A 35 -6.74 -25.73 26.18
C ASN A 35 -6.67 -25.88 27.71
N VAL A 36 -6.26 -24.82 28.43
CA VAL A 36 -6.15 -24.86 29.90
C VAL A 36 -7.51 -24.63 30.57
N ASN A 37 -8.25 -23.62 30.13
CA ASN A 37 -9.56 -23.28 30.68
C ASN A 37 -10.45 -22.58 29.63
N PRO A 38 -11.27 -23.33 28.89
CA PRO A 38 -12.20 -22.76 27.91
C PRO A 38 -13.18 -21.75 28.53
N MET A 39 -13.61 -21.98 29.77
CA MET A 39 -14.56 -21.11 30.45
C MET A 39 -13.98 -19.74 30.76
N PHE A 40 -12.66 -19.64 31.00
CA PHE A 40 -12.00 -18.37 31.21
C PHE A 40 -12.16 -17.44 29.99
N TYR A 41 -12.00 -17.98 28.77
CA TYR A 41 -12.21 -17.20 27.55
C TYR A 41 -13.65 -16.71 27.45
N VAL A 42 -14.63 -17.61 27.57
CA VAL A 42 -16.05 -17.25 27.42
C VAL A 42 -16.48 -16.25 28.50
N GLN A 43 -16.05 -16.45 29.74
CA GLN A 43 -16.51 -15.65 30.87
C GLN A 43 -15.88 -14.26 30.92
N TYR A 44 -14.64 -14.06 30.45
CA TYR A 44 -13.90 -12.80 30.63
C TYR A 44 -13.42 -12.13 29.34
N LEU A 45 -13.12 -12.89 28.29
CA LEU A 45 -12.42 -12.39 27.10
C LEU A 45 -13.29 -12.31 25.85
N SER A 46 -14.33 -13.12 25.78
CA SER A 46 -15.24 -13.20 24.62
C SER A 46 -15.96 -11.87 24.37
N LEU A 47 -16.36 -11.66 23.11
CA LEU A 47 -17.15 -10.50 22.74
C LEU A 47 -18.59 -10.67 23.27
N ASP A 48 -18.90 -9.93 24.34
CA ASP A 48 -20.20 -9.92 25.00
C ASP A 48 -20.68 -8.47 25.11
N ALA A 49 -21.64 -8.10 24.27
CA ALA A 49 -22.15 -6.74 24.18
C ALA A 49 -22.82 -6.27 25.48
N ALA A 50 -23.50 -7.16 26.21
CA ALA A 50 -24.12 -6.81 27.48
C ALA A 50 -23.07 -6.38 28.50
N LYS A 51 -22.00 -7.18 28.62
CA LYS A 51 -20.90 -6.90 29.56
C LYS A 51 -20.06 -5.70 29.14
N ILE A 52 -19.91 -5.45 27.84
CA ILE A 52 -19.24 -4.24 27.34
C ILE A 52 -20.02 -2.99 27.77
N LEU A 53 -21.34 -2.99 27.66
CA LEU A 53 -22.20 -1.88 28.10
C LEU A 53 -22.17 -1.68 29.62
N HIS A 54 -21.91 -2.74 30.39
CA HIS A 54 -21.68 -2.68 31.84
C HIS A 54 -20.21 -2.36 32.24
N GLY A 55 -19.35 -1.96 31.30
CA GLY A 55 -18.01 -1.43 31.60
C GLY A 55 -16.83 -2.36 31.30
N GLN A 56 -17.05 -3.58 30.77
CA GLN A 56 -15.97 -4.50 30.39
C GLN A 56 -15.40 -4.20 28.99
N VAL A 57 -14.80 -3.02 28.83
CA VAL A 57 -14.34 -2.50 27.53
C VAL A 57 -13.18 -3.29 26.91
N TRP A 58 -12.41 -4.05 27.70
CA TRP A 58 -11.30 -4.87 27.18
C TRP A 58 -11.78 -5.96 26.22
N ARG A 59 -13.04 -6.41 26.32
CA ARG A 59 -13.66 -7.41 25.41
C ARG A 59 -13.62 -7.02 23.94
N ILE A 60 -13.56 -5.71 23.67
CA ILE A 60 -13.43 -5.13 22.33
C ILE A 60 -12.10 -5.51 21.68
N VAL A 61 -11.07 -5.82 22.48
CA VAL A 61 -9.75 -6.25 21.99
C VAL A 61 -9.51 -7.73 22.26
N THR A 62 -9.88 -8.22 23.43
CA THR A 62 -9.56 -9.60 23.85
C THR A 62 -10.28 -10.67 23.04
N PHE A 63 -11.39 -10.35 22.36
CA PHE A 63 -12.06 -11.33 21.49
C PHE A 63 -11.18 -11.78 20.30
N LEU A 64 -10.20 -10.96 19.90
CA LEU A 64 -9.25 -11.27 18.84
C LEU A 64 -8.31 -12.43 19.20
N ILE A 65 -8.24 -12.78 20.48
CA ILE A 65 -7.42 -13.87 20.98
C ILE A 65 -8.01 -15.22 20.58
N TYR A 66 -9.29 -15.30 20.20
CA TYR A 66 -9.93 -16.57 19.84
C TYR A 66 -9.16 -17.29 18.71
N PRO A 67 -8.66 -18.51 18.96
CA PRO A 67 -7.87 -19.23 17.98
C PRO A 67 -8.75 -19.72 16.82
N PRO A 68 -8.19 -19.81 15.61
CA PRO A 68 -8.92 -20.30 14.44
C PRO A 68 -9.26 -21.80 14.50
N ALA A 69 -8.58 -22.57 15.35
CA ALA A 69 -8.85 -23.98 15.59
C ALA A 69 -8.43 -24.36 17.03
N THR A 70 -9.10 -25.35 17.61
CA THR A 70 -8.80 -25.90 18.94
C THR A 70 -7.90 -27.13 18.90
N ASP A 71 -7.91 -27.86 17.79
CA ASP A 71 -7.02 -29.00 17.58
C ASP A 71 -5.61 -28.54 17.19
N ILE A 72 -4.58 -29.10 17.84
CA ILE A 72 -3.19 -28.64 17.67
C ILE A 72 -2.69 -28.71 16.23
N LEU A 73 -3.00 -29.80 15.52
CA LEU A 73 -2.56 -30.00 14.13
C LEU A 73 -3.23 -29.00 13.20
N TYR A 74 -4.55 -28.85 13.29
CA TYR A 74 -5.29 -27.88 12.50
C TYR A 74 -4.92 -26.44 12.84
N PHE A 75 -4.65 -26.15 14.12
CA PHE A 75 -4.20 -24.84 14.57
C PHE A 75 -2.87 -24.43 13.93
N ILE A 76 -1.87 -25.32 13.91
CA ILE A 76 -0.57 -25.03 13.29
C ILE A 76 -0.74 -24.79 11.78
N ILE A 77 -1.53 -25.62 11.09
CA ILE A 77 -1.80 -25.46 9.66
C ILE A 77 -2.53 -24.15 9.39
N ALA A 78 -3.58 -23.85 10.17
CA ALA A 78 -4.34 -22.61 10.05
C ALA A 78 -3.46 -21.39 10.34
N MET A 79 -2.58 -21.47 11.33
CA MET A 79 -1.65 -20.40 11.64
C MET A 79 -0.73 -20.08 10.48
N TRP A 80 -0.10 -21.11 9.91
CA TRP A 80 0.76 -20.96 8.75
C TRP A 80 0.00 -20.38 7.55
N LEU A 81 -1.21 -20.89 7.28
CA LEU A 81 -2.06 -20.44 6.19
C LEU A 81 -2.42 -18.96 6.36
N TYR A 82 -3.01 -18.57 7.49
CA TYR A 82 -3.46 -17.19 7.71
C TYR A 82 -2.29 -16.19 7.73
N TYR A 83 -1.15 -16.56 8.31
CA TYR A 83 0.04 -15.74 8.24
C TYR A 83 0.52 -15.54 6.80
N SER A 84 0.58 -16.62 6.01
CA SER A 84 0.96 -16.55 4.59
C SER A 84 0.00 -15.68 3.77
N LEU A 85 -1.31 -15.88 3.94
CA LEU A 85 -2.35 -15.11 3.25
C LEU A 85 -2.25 -13.62 3.57
N GLY A 86 -2.22 -13.27 4.85
CA GLY A 86 -2.28 -11.87 5.24
C GLY A 86 -0.95 -11.14 5.02
N THR A 87 0.21 -11.78 5.14
CA THR A 87 1.49 -11.15 4.75
C THR A 87 1.58 -10.92 3.23
N THR A 88 1.05 -11.84 2.43
CA THR A 88 0.98 -11.67 0.97
C THR A 88 0.07 -10.52 0.59
N LEU A 89 -1.11 -10.42 1.21
CA LEU A 89 -2.03 -9.29 1.03
C LEU A 89 -1.43 -7.98 1.51
N GLU A 90 -0.77 -7.95 2.67
CA GLU A 90 -0.13 -6.74 3.21
C GLU A 90 0.95 -6.20 2.26
N LYS A 91 1.75 -7.10 1.65
CA LYS A 91 2.77 -6.71 0.67
C LYS A 91 2.18 -6.11 -0.60
N VAL A 92 1.05 -6.63 -1.09
CA VAL A 92 0.43 -6.14 -2.34
C VAL A 92 -0.42 -4.90 -2.12
N TRP A 93 -1.14 -4.82 -1.00
CA TRP A 93 -2.03 -3.68 -0.72
C TRP A 93 -1.29 -2.53 -0.03
N GLY A 94 -0.17 -2.81 0.63
CA GLY A 94 0.55 -1.90 1.51
C GLY A 94 0.04 -1.95 2.95
N SER A 95 0.94 -1.78 3.93
CA SER A 95 0.63 -1.92 5.36
C SER A 95 -0.52 -1.04 5.82
N PHE A 96 -0.61 0.22 5.38
CA PHE A 96 -1.70 1.10 5.80
C PHE A 96 -3.09 0.58 5.40
N ARG A 97 -3.25 0.11 4.16
CA ARG A 97 -4.56 -0.35 3.65
C ARG A 97 -4.95 -1.68 4.29
N PHE A 98 -3.98 -2.56 4.48
CA PHE A 98 -4.18 -3.81 5.19
C PHE A 98 -4.62 -3.57 6.64
N ASN A 99 -3.97 -2.63 7.34
CA ASN A 99 -4.37 -2.22 8.68
C ASN A 99 -5.79 -1.65 8.70
N LEU A 100 -6.11 -0.74 7.77
CA LEU A 100 -7.43 -0.17 7.67
C LEU A 100 -8.49 -1.25 7.45
N TYR A 101 -8.25 -2.19 6.54
CA TYR A 101 -9.14 -3.33 6.25
C TYR A 101 -9.40 -4.21 7.47
N PHE A 102 -8.34 -4.51 8.24
CA PHE A 102 -8.47 -5.34 9.43
C PHE A 102 -9.21 -4.59 10.55
N ILE A 103 -8.86 -3.32 10.79
CA ILE A 103 -9.50 -2.47 11.81
C ILE A 103 -10.98 -2.23 11.47
N THR A 104 -11.33 -1.94 10.21
CA THR A 104 -12.75 -1.79 9.82
C THR A 104 -13.52 -3.09 9.97
N GLY A 105 -12.87 -4.24 9.71
CA GLY A 105 -13.44 -5.55 10.00
C GLY A 105 -13.74 -5.73 11.49
N ILE A 106 -12.77 -5.43 12.35
CA ILE A 106 -12.92 -5.52 13.82
C ILE A 106 -14.06 -4.63 14.30
N LEU A 107 -14.07 -3.37 13.89
CA LEU A 107 -15.13 -2.41 14.22
C LEU A 107 -16.50 -2.88 13.72
N GLY A 108 -16.56 -3.46 12.52
CA GLY A 108 -17.77 -4.10 11.99
C GLY A 108 -18.28 -5.20 12.90
N HIS A 109 -17.41 -6.08 13.40
CA HIS A 109 -17.82 -7.18 14.31
C HIS A 109 -18.30 -6.68 15.66
N ILE A 110 -17.63 -5.67 16.23
CA ILE A 110 -18.06 -5.03 17.47
C ILE A 110 -19.45 -4.39 17.28
N LEU A 111 -19.65 -3.68 16.16
CA LEU A 111 -20.93 -3.09 15.81
C LEU A 111 -22.00 -4.17 15.64
N ALA A 112 -21.67 -5.30 15.00
CA ALA A 112 -22.55 -6.45 14.85
C ALA A 112 -23.04 -6.95 16.23
N ALA A 113 -22.11 -7.19 17.14
CA ALA A 113 -22.41 -7.71 18.48
C ALA A 113 -23.33 -6.76 19.25
N VAL A 114 -23.06 -5.45 19.20
CA VAL A 114 -23.87 -4.43 19.87
C VAL A 114 -25.25 -4.32 19.23
N LEU A 115 -25.36 -4.29 17.90
CA LEU A 115 -26.65 -4.23 17.20
C LEU A 115 -27.52 -5.45 17.50
N ILE A 116 -26.93 -6.64 17.49
CA ILE A 116 -27.66 -7.87 17.81
C ILE A 116 -28.20 -7.83 19.24
N TYR A 117 -27.39 -7.37 20.19
CA TYR A 117 -27.82 -7.24 21.58
C TYR A 117 -28.95 -6.22 21.76
N VAL A 118 -28.84 -5.04 21.12
CA VAL A 118 -29.86 -3.99 21.23
C VAL A 118 -31.19 -4.38 20.57
N ILE A 119 -31.14 -5.06 19.41
CA ILE A 119 -32.35 -5.40 18.64
C ILE A 119 -33.03 -6.67 19.17
N PHE A 120 -32.25 -7.70 19.51
CA PHE A 120 -32.77 -9.02 19.86
C PHE A 120 -32.66 -9.36 21.35
N GLY A 121 -31.94 -8.56 22.14
CA GLY A 121 -31.68 -8.84 23.56
C GLY A 121 -30.78 -10.06 23.80
N GLN A 122 -30.16 -10.61 22.75
CA GLN A 122 -29.38 -11.84 22.81
C GLN A 122 -27.89 -11.55 22.65
N VAL A 123 -27.06 -12.26 23.43
CA VAL A 123 -25.61 -12.22 23.31
C VAL A 123 -25.16 -13.39 22.43
N PHE A 124 -24.55 -13.07 21.29
CA PHE A 124 -23.92 -14.06 20.42
C PHE A 124 -22.41 -13.96 20.52
N LEU A 125 -21.77 -15.12 20.69
CA LEU A 125 -20.31 -15.25 20.70
C LEU A 125 -19.77 -15.10 19.28
N LEU A 126 -19.50 -13.86 18.90
CA LEU A 126 -18.85 -13.53 17.64
C LEU A 126 -17.33 -13.65 17.82
N GLY A 127 -16.75 -14.67 17.20
CA GLY A 127 -15.30 -14.88 17.15
C GLY A 127 -14.63 -14.24 15.95
N THR A 128 -13.37 -14.60 15.72
CA THR A 128 -12.54 -14.12 14.61
C THR A 128 -12.80 -14.86 13.29
N SER A 129 -13.66 -15.88 13.28
CA SER A 129 -13.94 -16.70 12.09
C SER A 129 -14.40 -15.86 10.90
N TYR A 130 -15.38 -14.98 11.07
CA TYR A 130 -15.91 -14.13 9.99
C TYR A 130 -14.88 -13.07 9.51
N LEU A 131 -13.96 -12.61 10.37
CA LEU A 131 -12.81 -11.80 9.96
C LEU A 131 -11.86 -12.59 9.06
N ASN A 132 -11.53 -13.83 9.46
CA ASN A 132 -10.66 -14.72 8.69
C ASN A 132 -11.30 -15.12 7.35
N TRP A 133 -12.62 -15.36 7.31
CA TRP A 133 -13.35 -15.60 6.07
C TRP A 133 -13.34 -14.39 5.14
N SER A 134 -13.55 -13.17 5.67
CA SER A 134 -13.42 -11.94 4.90
C SER A 134 -12.02 -11.82 4.29
N LEU A 135 -10.97 -12.09 5.08
CA LEU A 135 -9.58 -12.06 4.61
C LEU A 135 -9.35 -13.08 3.48
N PHE A 136 -9.97 -14.25 3.59
CA PHE A 136 -9.91 -15.27 2.54
C PHE A 136 -10.58 -14.80 1.24
N PHE A 137 -11.74 -14.13 1.31
CA PHE A 137 -12.36 -13.52 0.13
C PHE A 137 -11.45 -12.45 -0.51
N ALA A 138 -10.85 -11.58 0.30
CA ALA A 138 -9.88 -10.60 -0.15
C ALA A 138 -8.70 -11.25 -0.89
N PHE A 139 -8.19 -12.36 -0.37
CA PHE A 139 -7.13 -13.13 -1.00
C PHE A 139 -7.59 -13.76 -2.32
N ALA A 140 -8.72 -14.48 -2.33
CA ALA A 140 -9.24 -15.17 -3.50
C ALA A 140 -9.56 -14.20 -4.66
N ALA A 141 -10.01 -12.98 -4.35
CA ALA A 141 -10.27 -11.94 -5.35
C ALA A 141 -8.99 -11.29 -5.87
N THR A 142 -7.95 -11.18 -5.04
CA THR A 142 -6.65 -10.59 -5.45
C THR A 142 -5.81 -11.60 -6.25
N PHE A 143 -5.85 -12.88 -5.87
CA PHE A 143 -5.03 -13.94 -6.47
C PHE A 143 -5.88 -15.15 -6.90
N PRO A 144 -6.74 -15.01 -7.91
CA PRO A 144 -7.68 -16.07 -8.29
C PRO A 144 -7.02 -17.36 -8.79
N ASP A 145 -5.82 -17.28 -9.37
CA ASP A 145 -5.08 -18.41 -9.93
C ASP A 145 -4.06 -19.05 -8.99
N MET A 146 -3.85 -18.48 -7.78
CA MET A 146 -3.01 -19.11 -6.74
C MET A 146 -3.59 -20.48 -6.37
N GLN A 147 -2.74 -21.49 -6.22
CA GLN A 147 -3.14 -22.85 -5.92
C GLN A 147 -2.88 -23.19 -4.44
N PHE A 148 -3.87 -23.82 -3.80
CA PHE A 148 -3.74 -24.44 -2.50
C PHE A 148 -3.72 -25.95 -2.67
N LEU A 149 -2.72 -26.62 -2.11
CA LEU A 149 -2.63 -28.07 -2.12
C LEU A 149 -3.49 -28.65 -0.98
N LEU A 150 -4.70 -29.09 -1.33
CA LEU A 150 -5.58 -29.78 -0.40
C LEU A 150 -4.99 -31.16 -0.07
N PHE A 151 -4.80 -31.42 1.22
CA PHE A 151 -4.14 -32.63 1.74
C PHE A 151 -2.79 -32.95 1.07
N PHE A 152 -2.06 -31.93 0.60
CA PHE A 152 -0.81 -32.07 -0.16
C PHE A 152 -0.93 -32.83 -1.49
N ILE A 153 -2.15 -33.14 -1.97
CA ILE A 153 -2.38 -33.96 -3.17
C ILE A 153 -3.11 -33.18 -4.27
N ILE A 154 -4.19 -32.47 -3.93
CA ILE A 154 -5.09 -31.87 -4.93
C ILE A 154 -4.84 -30.36 -5.02
N PRO A 155 -4.28 -29.83 -6.12
CA PRO A 155 -4.13 -28.39 -6.31
C PRO A 155 -5.49 -27.76 -6.65
N VAL A 156 -6.00 -26.92 -5.74
CA VAL A 156 -7.25 -26.18 -5.94
C VAL A 156 -6.97 -24.68 -6.02
N LYS A 157 -7.44 -24.04 -7.09
CA LYS A 157 -7.28 -22.59 -7.25
C LYS A 157 -8.08 -21.81 -6.20
N ALA A 158 -7.53 -20.71 -5.72
CA ALA A 158 -8.13 -19.81 -4.74
C ALA A 158 -9.54 -19.36 -5.13
N LYS A 159 -9.78 -19.08 -6.42
CA LYS A 159 -11.11 -18.67 -6.92
C LYS A 159 -12.20 -19.71 -6.63
N TRP A 160 -11.88 -21.00 -6.71
CA TRP A 160 -12.85 -22.07 -6.46
C TRP A 160 -13.19 -22.17 -4.98
N LEU A 161 -12.18 -22.06 -4.11
CA LEU A 161 -12.38 -22.00 -2.67
C LEU A 161 -13.17 -20.74 -2.27
N GLY A 162 -12.90 -19.60 -2.91
CA GLY A 162 -13.64 -18.36 -2.70
C GLY A 162 -15.12 -18.50 -3.10
N ILE A 163 -15.40 -19.13 -4.25
CA ILE A 163 -16.77 -19.41 -4.69
C ILE A 163 -17.47 -20.37 -3.70
N LEU A 164 -16.79 -21.43 -3.27
CA LEU A 164 -17.32 -22.38 -2.28
C LEU A 164 -17.71 -21.66 -0.99
N ASN A 165 -16.84 -20.79 -0.48
CA ASN A 165 -17.13 -19.96 0.68
C ASN A 165 -18.31 -19.00 0.45
N GLY A 166 -18.40 -18.40 -0.74
CA GLY A 166 -19.52 -17.57 -1.13
C GLY A 166 -20.85 -18.32 -1.10
N VAL A 167 -20.87 -19.54 -1.66
CA VAL A 167 -22.04 -20.42 -1.62
C VAL A 167 -22.40 -20.81 -0.19
N TYR A 168 -21.40 -21.14 0.63
CA TYR A 168 -21.61 -21.44 2.05
C TYR A 168 -22.24 -20.27 2.80
N PHE A 169 -21.79 -19.04 2.53
CA PHE A 169 -22.39 -17.83 3.12
C PHE A 169 -23.82 -17.59 2.66
N VAL A 170 -24.14 -17.83 1.38
CA VAL A 170 -25.52 -17.75 0.89
C VAL A 170 -26.42 -18.79 1.57
N TYR A 171 -25.90 -20.00 1.79
CA TYR A 171 -26.62 -21.03 2.54
C TYR A 171 -26.86 -20.60 4.01
N GLU A 172 -25.83 -20.11 4.71
CA GLU A 172 -26.00 -19.58 6.08
C GLU A 172 -26.93 -18.36 6.14
N LEU A 173 -27.04 -17.55 5.08
CA LEU A 173 -27.99 -16.44 5.04
C LEU A 173 -29.45 -16.91 5.01
N ILE A 174 -29.72 -18.05 4.37
CA ILE A 174 -31.07 -18.61 4.27
C ILE A 174 -31.43 -19.34 5.57
N VAL A 175 -30.55 -20.23 6.03
CA VAL A 175 -30.83 -21.16 7.14
C VAL A 175 -30.45 -20.58 8.51
N GLY A 176 -29.42 -19.73 8.55
CA GLY A 176 -28.86 -19.21 9.80
C GLY A 176 -29.73 -18.18 10.50
N ASN A 177 -29.44 -18.00 11.79
CA ASN A 177 -30.13 -17.03 12.65
C ASN A 177 -29.76 -15.59 12.30
N TRP A 178 -30.52 -14.60 12.79
CA TRP A 178 -30.27 -13.18 12.51
C TRP A 178 -28.85 -12.72 12.86
N ALA A 179 -28.27 -13.29 13.92
CA ALA A 179 -26.88 -13.02 14.30
C ALA A 179 -25.86 -13.44 13.23
N THR A 180 -26.02 -14.65 12.67
CA THR A 180 -25.11 -15.13 11.60
C THR A 180 -25.31 -14.30 10.34
N ARG A 181 -26.57 -13.94 10.01
CA ARG A 181 -26.88 -13.07 8.86
C ARG A 181 -26.19 -11.71 8.95
N ILE A 182 -26.28 -11.05 10.10
CA ILE A 182 -25.64 -9.74 10.33
C ILE A 182 -24.11 -9.85 10.24
N ALA A 183 -23.52 -10.89 10.84
CA ALA A 183 -22.08 -11.12 10.78
C ALA A 183 -21.58 -11.38 9.34
N ILE A 184 -22.29 -12.20 8.58
CA ILE A 184 -21.99 -12.45 7.16
C ILE A 184 -22.07 -11.15 6.36
N ILE A 185 -23.17 -10.40 6.50
CA ILE A 185 -23.35 -9.13 5.76
C ILE A 185 -22.20 -8.18 6.05
N LEU A 186 -21.80 -8.01 7.32
CA LEU A 186 -20.70 -7.12 7.70
C LEU A 186 -19.34 -7.62 7.19
N SER A 187 -19.07 -8.92 7.23
CA SER A 187 -17.82 -9.50 6.72
C SER A 187 -17.69 -9.35 5.19
N VAL A 188 -18.79 -9.57 4.46
CA VAL A 188 -18.87 -9.38 3.00
C VAL A 188 -18.79 -7.89 2.65
N LEU A 189 -19.46 -7.02 3.40
CA LEU A 189 -19.40 -5.57 3.20
C LEU A 189 -17.97 -5.05 3.40
N ASN A 190 -17.26 -5.50 4.44
CA ASN A 190 -15.86 -5.15 4.66
C ASN A 190 -15.00 -5.53 3.44
N PHE A 191 -15.19 -6.73 2.90
CA PHE A 191 -14.53 -7.16 1.67
C PHE A 191 -14.91 -6.29 0.46
N LEU A 192 -16.21 -6.05 0.22
CA LEU A 192 -16.70 -5.31 -0.95
C LEU A 192 -16.23 -3.85 -0.97
N VAL A 193 -16.27 -3.17 0.18
CA VAL A 193 -15.81 -1.77 0.30
C VAL A 193 -14.35 -1.67 -0.13
N PHE A 194 -13.50 -2.58 0.35
CA PHE A 194 -12.08 -2.57 0.01
C PHE A 194 -11.81 -3.08 -1.40
N PHE A 195 -12.53 -4.07 -1.88
CA PHE A 195 -12.40 -4.55 -3.26
C PHE A 195 -12.74 -3.44 -4.27
N LEU A 196 -13.84 -2.72 -4.07
CA LEU A 196 -14.25 -1.61 -4.93
C LEU A 196 -13.32 -0.40 -4.80
N ALA A 197 -12.91 -0.05 -3.58
CA ALA A 197 -11.98 1.06 -3.37
C ALA A 197 -10.57 0.74 -3.91
N SER A 198 -10.18 -0.53 -3.90
CA SER A 198 -8.92 -1.03 -4.43
C SER A 198 -8.93 -1.19 -5.96
N ARG A 199 -10.08 -1.46 -6.61
CA ARG A 199 -10.16 -1.56 -8.09
C ARG A 199 -9.71 -0.30 -8.83
N ASN A 200 -9.68 0.85 -8.15
CA ASN A 200 -9.18 2.12 -8.70
C ASN A 200 -7.63 2.28 -8.62
N LEU A 201 -6.86 1.22 -8.32
CA LEU A 201 -5.44 1.31 -7.92
C LEU A 201 -4.40 1.56 -9.02
N ASN A 202 -4.68 1.35 -10.30
CA ASN A 202 -3.61 1.31 -11.30
C ASN A 202 -3.29 2.64 -12.00
N ARG A 203 -3.77 3.79 -11.51
CA ARG A 203 -3.56 5.05 -12.26
C ARG A 203 -2.51 6.00 -11.75
N VAL A 204 -2.07 5.93 -10.49
CA VAL A 204 -1.10 6.93 -10.02
C VAL A 204 -0.22 6.43 -8.88
N ASN A 205 0.97 5.95 -9.27
CA ASN A 205 2.08 5.73 -8.35
C ASN A 205 2.68 7.10 -7.97
N PRO A 206 2.65 7.51 -6.68
CA PRO A 206 3.18 8.81 -6.27
C PRO A 206 4.68 8.96 -6.57
N LYS A 207 5.44 7.85 -6.65
CA LYS A 207 6.84 7.87 -7.10
C LYS A 207 6.96 8.23 -8.57
N GLU A 208 6.03 7.76 -9.42
CA GLU A 208 5.98 8.13 -10.84
C GLU A 208 5.57 9.58 -11.02
N ILE A 209 4.63 10.11 -10.23
CA ILE A 209 4.28 11.54 -10.27
C ILE A 209 5.49 12.40 -9.92
N LYS A 210 6.19 12.06 -8.83
CA LYS A 210 7.41 12.79 -8.42
C LYS A 210 8.50 12.68 -9.49
N ARG A 211 8.72 11.49 -10.05
CA ARG A 211 9.68 11.27 -11.14
C ARG A 211 9.33 12.09 -12.38
N LYS A 212 8.05 12.14 -12.76
CA LYS A 212 7.56 12.90 -13.91
C LYS A 212 7.65 14.41 -13.68
N ALA A 213 7.37 14.88 -12.45
CA ALA A 213 7.52 16.28 -12.07
C ALA A 213 9.00 16.71 -12.05
N VAL A 214 9.90 15.91 -11.46
CA VAL A 214 11.35 16.16 -11.47
C VAL A 214 11.88 16.16 -12.90
N TYR A 215 11.49 15.18 -13.72
CA TYR A 215 11.87 15.13 -15.13
C TYR A 215 11.37 16.36 -15.91
N GLN A 216 10.11 16.77 -15.72
CA GLN A 216 9.58 17.98 -16.35
C GLN A 216 10.32 19.25 -15.88
N GLN A 217 10.72 19.32 -14.61
CA GLN A 217 11.48 20.45 -14.08
C GLN A 217 12.89 20.49 -14.65
N GLN A 218 13.57 19.34 -14.76
CA GLN A 218 14.89 19.21 -15.40
C GLN A 218 14.84 19.54 -16.90
N VAL A 219 13.83 19.07 -17.63
CA VAL A 219 13.65 19.39 -19.06
C VAL A 219 13.36 20.87 -19.27
N LYS A 220 12.57 21.50 -18.40
CA LYS A 220 12.33 22.95 -18.44
C LYS A 220 13.61 23.74 -18.14
N ALA A 221 14.38 23.32 -17.12
CA ALA A 221 15.65 23.95 -16.78
C ALA A 221 16.68 23.81 -17.91
N ALA A 222 16.79 22.63 -18.53
CA ALA A 222 17.66 22.41 -19.68
C ALA A 222 17.24 23.22 -20.91
N LYS A 223 15.93 23.39 -21.15
CA LYS A 223 15.43 24.27 -22.22
C LYS A 223 15.69 25.76 -21.95
N SER A 224 15.67 26.21 -20.69
CA SER A 224 16.05 27.58 -20.35
C SER A 224 17.56 27.81 -20.42
N ASP A 225 18.37 26.79 -20.13
CA ASP A 225 19.82 26.84 -20.25
C ASP A 225 20.26 26.88 -21.73
N ALA A 226 19.59 26.11 -22.60
CA ALA A 226 19.75 26.21 -24.06
C ALA A 226 19.35 27.57 -24.66
N LYS A 227 18.73 28.46 -23.88
CA LYS A 227 18.39 29.83 -24.30
C LYS A 227 19.48 30.85 -23.92
N HIS A 228 20.47 30.43 -23.12
CA HIS A 228 21.66 31.23 -22.87
C HIS A 228 22.73 30.83 -23.89
N PRO A 229 23.30 31.79 -24.64
CA PRO A 229 24.36 31.48 -25.60
C PRO A 229 25.60 30.98 -24.85
N ARG A 230 26.04 29.76 -25.15
CA ARG A 230 27.26 29.16 -24.58
C ARG A 230 28.51 29.77 -25.19
N HIS A 231 28.43 30.16 -26.45
CA HIS A 231 29.51 30.75 -27.22
C HIS A 231 29.22 32.20 -27.61
N LYS A 232 30.22 33.07 -27.47
CA LYS A 232 30.14 34.50 -27.82
C LYS A 232 31.46 35.01 -28.36
N CYS A 233 31.42 35.62 -29.54
CA CYS A 233 32.61 36.21 -30.16
C CYS A 233 33.08 37.45 -29.37
N ALA A 234 34.36 37.50 -29.01
CA ALA A 234 34.96 38.61 -28.28
C ALA A 234 35.05 39.92 -29.09
N VAL A 235 35.04 39.85 -30.43
CA VAL A 235 35.16 41.02 -31.33
C VAL A 235 33.80 41.60 -31.72
N CYS A 236 32.91 40.79 -32.27
CA CYS A 236 31.62 41.25 -32.80
C CYS A 236 30.41 40.95 -31.91
N GLY A 237 30.59 40.18 -30.83
CA GLY A 237 29.53 39.86 -29.88
C GLY A 237 28.46 38.87 -30.37
N ARG A 238 28.55 38.37 -31.62
CA ARG A 238 27.67 37.32 -32.15
C ARG A 238 27.75 36.05 -31.30
N THR A 239 26.64 35.32 -31.24
CA THR A 239 26.45 34.12 -30.45
C THR A 239 25.97 32.96 -31.31
N GLU A 240 26.07 31.73 -30.80
CA GLU A 240 25.55 30.52 -31.48
C GLU A 240 24.03 30.53 -31.75
N LEU A 241 23.31 31.49 -31.17
CA LEU A 241 21.88 31.69 -31.38
C LEU A 241 21.57 32.57 -32.60
N ASP A 242 22.57 33.26 -33.17
CA ASP A 242 22.37 34.19 -34.28
C ASP A 242 22.35 33.51 -35.66
N ASP A 243 23.08 32.39 -35.83
CA ASP A 243 23.11 31.57 -37.06
C ASP A 243 23.59 30.14 -36.73
N GLU A 244 22.90 29.12 -37.26
CA GLU A 244 23.21 27.70 -37.02
C GLU A 244 24.55 27.25 -37.64
N ASN A 245 25.10 27.99 -38.61
CA ASN A 245 26.37 27.65 -39.27
C ASN A 245 27.60 28.35 -38.67
N LEU A 246 27.44 29.17 -37.63
CA LEU A 246 28.56 29.87 -37.00
C LEU A 246 29.34 28.94 -36.07
N GLU A 247 30.60 28.68 -36.40
CA GLU A 247 31.53 28.00 -35.49
C GLU A 247 32.35 29.01 -34.68
N PHE A 248 32.50 28.72 -33.38
CA PHE A 248 33.35 29.47 -32.46
C PHE A 248 34.61 28.67 -32.14
N ARG A 249 35.77 29.31 -32.25
CA ARG A 249 37.08 28.68 -31.99
C ARG A 249 37.96 29.57 -31.11
N PHE A 250 38.85 28.94 -30.36
CA PHE A 250 39.88 29.62 -29.58
C PHE A 250 41.11 29.91 -30.43
N CYS A 251 41.75 31.05 -30.21
CA CYS A 251 43.07 31.31 -30.78
C CYS A 251 44.15 30.77 -29.83
N SER A 252 45.06 29.95 -30.35
CA SER A 252 46.18 29.39 -29.57
C SER A 252 47.23 30.42 -29.16
N LYS A 253 47.27 31.60 -29.81
CA LYS A 253 48.22 32.68 -29.53
C LYS A 253 47.70 33.72 -28.53
N CYS A 254 46.39 33.73 -28.27
CA CYS A 254 45.79 34.65 -27.30
C CYS A 254 45.87 34.07 -25.89
N GLU A 255 46.14 34.94 -24.93
CA GLU A 255 46.15 34.60 -23.51
C GLU A 255 44.78 34.89 -22.90
N GLY A 256 44.05 33.84 -22.55
CA GLY A 256 42.69 33.91 -22.00
C GLY A 256 41.69 33.02 -22.74
N THR A 257 40.50 32.83 -22.16
CA THR A 257 39.41 32.04 -22.74
C THR A 257 38.51 32.91 -23.62
N TYR A 258 39.10 33.51 -24.66
CA TYR A 258 38.35 34.30 -25.66
C TYR A 258 38.01 33.43 -26.87
N GLU A 259 36.73 33.41 -27.22
CA GLU A 259 36.22 32.72 -28.40
C GLU A 259 36.02 33.71 -29.55
N TYR A 260 36.33 33.27 -30.77
CA TYR A 260 36.18 34.05 -31.99
C TYR A 260 35.33 33.28 -33.01
N CYS A 261 34.44 33.96 -33.72
CA CYS A 261 33.72 33.37 -34.85
C CYS A 261 34.65 33.19 -36.07
N GLN A 262 34.26 32.36 -37.04
CA GLN A 262 35.05 32.07 -38.25
C GLN A 262 35.59 33.34 -38.94
N ASP A 263 34.78 34.39 -39.07
CA ASP A 263 35.17 35.67 -39.69
C ASP A 263 36.26 36.44 -38.93
N HIS A 264 36.32 36.28 -37.60
CA HIS A 264 37.22 37.04 -36.72
C HIS A 264 38.39 36.20 -36.20
N LEU A 265 38.41 34.90 -36.45
CA LEU A 265 39.46 34.00 -35.96
C LEU A 265 40.85 34.36 -36.51
N TYR A 266 40.94 34.89 -37.72
CA TYR A 266 42.21 35.25 -38.38
C TYR A 266 42.46 36.75 -38.51
N THR A 267 41.51 37.59 -38.09
CA THR A 267 41.56 39.06 -38.25
C THR A 267 41.53 39.80 -36.91
N HIS A 268 41.52 39.09 -35.79
CA HIS A 268 41.55 39.69 -34.46
C HIS A 268 42.98 40.08 -34.04
N LYS A 269 43.11 41.16 -33.28
CA LYS A 269 44.36 41.49 -32.59
C LYS A 269 44.56 40.54 -31.42
N HIS A 270 45.73 39.91 -31.35
CA HIS A 270 46.04 39.02 -30.24
C HIS A 270 46.11 39.78 -28.91
N VAL A 271 45.61 39.13 -27.86
CA VAL A 271 45.66 39.64 -26.49
C VAL A 271 46.77 38.88 -25.76
N THR A 272 47.84 39.56 -25.39
CA THR A 272 49.00 39.04 -24.64
C THR A 272 49.14 39.81 -23.32
N ALA A 273 49.77 39.22 -22.29
CA ALA A 273 49.95 39.84 -20.98
C ALA A 273 50.63 41.24 -20.97
N HIS A 274 51.33 41.60 -22.05
CA HIS A 274 51.87 42.93 -22.29
C HIS A 274 51.10 43.53 -23.48
N GLY A 275 50.20 44.48 -23.21
CA GLY A 275 49.13 44.90 -24.13
C GLY A 275 49.56 45.12 -25.60
N HIS A 276 48.73 44.56 -26.49
CA HIS A 276 48.70 44.71 -27.95
C HIS A 276 50.07 44.80 -28.66
N ASP A 277 50.67 43.65 -28.95
CA ASP A 277 51.74 43.55 -29.94
C ASP A 277 51.18 43.84 -31.35
N GLU A 278 51.54 45.00 -31.89
CA GLU A 278 51.46 45.30 -33.32
C GLU A 278 52.66 44.67 -34.03
N THR A 279 52.55 43.41 -34.44
CA THR A 279 53.44 42.86 -35.47
C THR A 279 52.70 41.87 -36.35
N ASP A 280 52.07 42.39 -37.40
CA ASP A 280 51.76 41.63 -38.60
C ASP A 280 52.98 41.71 -39.54
N ALA A 281 53.55 40.54 -39.85
CA ALA A 281 54.37 40.28 -41.03
C ALA A 281 54.13 38.84 -41.49
#